data_AF-K2SPZ5-F1
#
_entry.id   AF-K2SPZ5-F1
#
_cell.length_a   1.000
_cell.length_b   1.000
_cell.length_c   1.000
_cell.angle_alpha   90.00
_cell.angle_beta   90.00
_cell.angle_gamma   90.00
#
_symmetry.space_group_name_H-M   'P 1'
#
loop_
_entity.id
_entity.type
_entity.pdbx_description
1 polymer ?
#
loop_
_entity_poly.entity_id
_entity_poly.type
_entity_poly.pdbx_seq_one_letter_code
_entity_poly.pdbx_strand_id
1 'polypeptide(L)'
;MFFACLKSIIIQDYFRKHSVQNSSIGFVCEGTKAISSQADADAIGAACPTFTGNIVLADGPLYSTVTLDGMKEITGDLTTHDWMTIRIPSLERIGGVFKNQNPYTVTVELPKLTYVGAGILFTETDAMRPGLQYLRMPSLVEVNGSFIATGNHYFSELQIPSLERINGLFKIADEFGLFDLSADKLESVGPGGIELAGSF
;
A
#
# COMPACT_ATOMS: atom_id res chain seq x y z
N MET A 1 -4.05 22.13 -63.72
CA MET A 1 -3.17 22.42 -62.55
C MET A 1 -3.90 23.21 -61.44
N PHE A 2 -5.22 23.05 -61.26
CA PHE A 2 -6.01 23.80 -60.27
C PHE A 2 -6.81 22.92 -59.28
N PHE A 3 -6.81 21.60 -59.44
CA PHE A 3 -7.60 20.68 -58.59
C PHE A 3 -6.83 20.03 -57.44
N ALA A 4 -5.50 20.21 -57.36
CA ALA A 4 -4.68 19.62 -56.30
C ALA A 4 -4.52 20.52 -55.05
N CYS A 5 -4.74 21.83 -55.16
CA CYS A 5 -4.56 22.77 -54.05
C CYS A 5 -5.79 22.83 -53.12
N LEU A 6 -7.01 22.64 -53.64
CA LEU A 6 -8.24 22.77 -52.86
C LEU A 6 -8.47 21.62 -51.86
N LYS A 7 -7.98 20.40 -52.17
CA LYS A 7 -8.05 19.25 -51.23
C LYS A 7 -7.12 19.42 -50.02
N SER A 8 -6.05 20.23 -50.14
CA SER A 8 -5.10 20.45 -49.05
C SER A 8 -5.63 21.44 -48.01
N ILE A 9 -6.37 22.46 -48.44
CA ILE A 9 -6.92 23.52 -47.57
C ILE A 9 -8.10 23.01 -46.73
N ILE A 10 -9.01 22.21 -47.29
CA ILE A 10 -10.16 21.67 -46.56
C ILE A 10 -9.74 20.66 -45.47
N ILE A 11 -8.67 19.88 -45.71
CA ILE A 11 -8.13 18.95 -44.71
C ILE A 11 -7.38 19.72 -43.60
N GLN A 12 -6.61 20.76 -43.95
CA GLN A 12 -5.95 21.62 -42.96
C GLN A 12 -6.94 22.36 -42.05
N ASP A 13 -8.06 22.84 -42.59
CA ASP A 13 -9.11 23.49 -41.78
C ASP A 13 -9.95 22.49 -40.95
N TYR A 14 -10.11 21.24 -41.42
CA TYR A 14 -10.74 20.17 -40.64
C TYR A 14 -9.92 19.79 -39.41
N PHE A 15 -8.58 19.71 -39.55
CA PHE A 15 -7.65 19.45 -38.44
C PHE A 15 -7.44 20.67 -37.54
N ARG A 16 -7.60 21.90 -38.04
CA ARG A 16 -7.49 23.14 -37.23
C ARG A 16 -8.74 23.42 -36.38
N LYS A 17 -9.90 22.86 -36.73
CA LYS A 17 -11.13 22.89 -35.90
C LYS A 17 -11.23 21.75 -34.88
N HIS A 18 -10.31 20.78 -34.91
CA HIS A 18 -10.26 19.66 -33.97
C HIS A 18 -8.91 19.53 -33.25
N SER A 19 -8.01 20.52 -33.34
CA SER A 19 -6.79 20.53 -32.53
C SER A 19 -7.07 21.11 -31.15
N VAL A 20 -6.63 20.35 -30.14
CA VAL A 20 -6.52 20.68 -28.71
C VAL A 20 -7.78 20.36 -27.88
N GLN A 21 -8.09 19.08 -27.75
CA GLN A 21 -8.34 18.59 -26.40
C GLN A 21 -6.97 18.57 -25.72
N ASN A 22 -6.70 19.62 -24.95
CA ASN A 22 -5.66 19.60 -23.94
C ASN A 22 -6.11 18.57 -22.90
N SER A 23 -5.93 17.27 -23.18
CA SER A 23 -6.10 16.25 -22.17
C SER A 23 -4.85 16.28 -21.31
N SER A 24 -4.73 17.31 -20.47
CA SER A 24 -4.30 17.03 -19.11
C SER A 24 -5.28 15.97 -18.62
N ILE A 25 -4.90 14.69 -18.74
CA ILE A 25 -5.58 13.61 -18.05
C ILE A 25 -5.37 13.99 -16.59
N GLY A 26 -6.33 14.72 -16.03
CA GLY A 26 -6.32 15.06 -14.62
C GLY A 26 -6.46 13.74 -13.91
N PHE A 27 -5.35 13.22 -13.39
CA PHE A 27 -5.41 12.07 -12.51
C PHE A 27 -6.26 12.49 -11.32
N VAL A 28 -7.41 11.82 -11.18
CA VAL A 28 -8.32 12.04 -10.05
C VAL A 28 -7.74 11.25 -8.89
N CYS A 29 -7.04 11.96 -8.01
CA CYS A 29 -6.37 11.40 -6.83
C CYS A 29 -7.34 11.31 -5.64
N GLU A 30 -8.55 10.81 -5.86
CA GLU A 30 -9.59 10.70 -4.84
C GLU A 30 -10.50 9.49 -5.04
N GLY A 31 -11.25 9.14 -3.99
CA GLY A 31 -12.21 8.04 -4.00
C GLY A 31 -11.60 6.71 -3.60
N THR A 32 -11.95 5.62 -4.28
CA THR A 32 -11.35 4.30 -4.08
C THR A 32 -10.69 3.83 -5.36
N LYS A 33 -9.38 3.54 -5.32
CA LYS A 33 -8.62 3.07 -6.48
C LYS A 33 -8.14 1.63 -6.26
N ALA A 34 -8.59 0.73 -7.13
CA ALA A 34 -8.01 -0.60 -7.26
C ALA A 34 -6.77 -0.56 -8.18
N ILE A 35 -5.70 -1.23 -7.75
CA ILE A 35 -4.45 -1.42 -8.48
C ILE A 35 -4.26 -2.92 -8.65
N SER A 36 -4.33 -3.39 -9.89
CA SER A 36 -4.22 -4.82 -10.24
C SER A 36 -2.98 -5.14 -11.08
N SER A 37 -2.16 -4.12 -11.37
CA SER A 37 -0.97 -4.25 -12.19
C SER A 37 0.08 -3.20 -11.82
N GLN A 38 1.34 -3.44 -12.17
CA GLN A 38 2.39 -2.43 -12.04
C GLN A 38 2.08 -1.18 -12.88
N ALA A 39 1.46 -1.34 -14.06
CA ALA A 39 1.07 -0.21 -14.90
C ALA A 39 0.01 0.68 -14.22
N ASP A 40 -0.92 0.10 -13.45
CA ASP A 40 -1.88 0.87 -12.65
C ASP A 40 -1.17 1.67 -11.55
N ALA A 41 -0.16 1.07 -10.91
CA ALA A 41 0.64 1.72 -9.88
C ALA A 41 1.47 2.87 -10.47
N ASP A 42 2.13 2.65 -11.60
CA ASP A 42 2.93 3.66 -12.31
C ASP A 42 2.06 4.84 -12.77
N ALA A 43 0.83 4.56 -13.19
CA ALA A 43 -0.10 5.59 -13.65
C ALA A 43 -0.51 6.55 -12.52
N ILE A 44 -0.69 6.06 -11.29
CA ILE A 44 -1.16 6.90 -10.19
C ILE A 44 -0.06 7.39 -9.26
N GLY A 45 1.06 6.68 -9.13
CA GLY A 45 2.05 6.87 -8.06
C GLY A 45 2.53 8.32 -7.89
N ALA A 46 3.52 8.73 -8.69
CA ALA A 46 4.05 10.09 -8.62
C ALA A 46 3.06 11.16 -9.09
N ALA A 47 2.03 10.77 -9.85
CA ALA A 47 0.94 11.65 -10.27
C ALA A 47 0.04 12.05 -9.08
N CYS A 48 -0.04 11.21 -8.05
CA CYS A 48 -0.83 11.43 -6.84
C CYS A 48 0.04 11.29 -5.58
N PRO A 49 0.88 12.29 -5.24
CA PRO A 49 1.66 12.27 -3.99
C PRO A 49 0.75 12.13 -2.76
N THR A 50 -0.46 12.69 -2.81
CA THR A 50 -1.53 12.47 -1.83
C THR A 50 -2.73 11.89 -2.56
N PHE A 51 -3.22 10.75 -2.09
CA PHE A 51 -4.46 10.12 -2.57
C PHE A 51 -5.58 10.29 -1.53
N THR A 52 -6.62 11.03 -1.87
CA THR A 52 -7.75 11.35 -0.99
C THR A 52 -8.79 10.24 -1.01
N GLY A 53 -8.59 9.23 -0.16
CA GLY A 53 -9.50 8.09 -0.03
C GLY A 53 -8.73 6.79 0.11
N ASN A 54 -9.27 5.72 -0.46
CA ASN A 54 -8.77 4.36 -0.22
C ASN A 54 -7.99 3.84 -1.44
N ILE A 55 -6.94 3.08 -1.15
CA ILE A 55 -6.24 2.28 -2.17
C ILE A 55 -6.40 0.81 -1.85
N VAL A 56 -6.76 0.05 -2.88
CA VAL A 56 -6.80 -1.41 -2.84
C VAL A 56 -5.77 -1.93 -3.82
N LEU A 57 -4.69 -2.54 -3.33
CA LEU A 57 -3.81 -3.36 -4.15
C LEU A 57 -4.55 -4.69 -4.35
N ALA A 58 -5.41 -4.74 -5.36
CA ALA A 58 -6.23 -5.90 -5.69
C ALA A 58 -5.36 -7.04 -6.26
N ASP A 59 -5.89 -8.26 -6.29
CA ASP A 59 -5.18 -9.48 -6.70
C ASP A 59 -4.22 -9.24 -7.87
N GLY A 60 -2.93 -9.23 -7.54
CA GLY A 60 -1.86 -9.07 -8.52
C GLY A 60 -1.65 -10.33 -9.34
N PRO A 61 -0.87 -10.27 -10.43
CA PRO A 61 -0.37 -11.47 -11.07
C PRO A 61 0.34 -12.38 -10.06
N LEU A 62 0.18 -13.70 -10.19
CA LEU A 62 0.86 -14.64 -9.29
C LEU A 62 2.36 -14.39 -9.24
N TYR A 63 2.94 -14.43 -8.04
CA TYR A 63 4.39 -14.24 -7.80
C TYR A 63 4.93 -12.88 -8.26
N SER A 64 4.10 -11.83 -8.26
CA SER A 64 4.51 -10.51 -8.73
C SER A 64 4.83 -9.54 -7.60
N THR A 65 5.59 -8.51 -7.96
CA THR A 65 5.85 -7.33 -7.13
C THR A 65 4.98 -6.18 -7.62
N VAL A 66 4.42 -5.41 -6.70
CA VAL A 66 3.91 -4.06 -6.96
C VAL A 66 4.75 -3.04 -6.22
N THR A 67 5.24 -2.05 -6.97
CA THR A 67 5.92 -0.87 -6.43
C THR A 67 5.08 0.36 -6.74
N LEU A 68 4.66 1.11 -5.72
CA LEU A 68 3.92 2.35 -5.89
C LEU A 68 4.84 3.53 -5.53
N ASP A 69 5.54 4.03 -6.54
CA ASP A 69 6.53 5.10 -6.38
C ASP A 69 5.89 6.49 -6.31
N GLY A 70 6.51 7.40 -5.55
CA GLY A 70 6.12 8.82 -5.50
C GLY A 70 4.89 9.14 -4.64
N MET A 71 4.09 8.14 -4.26
CA MET A 71 2.99 8.32 -3.33
C MET A 71 3.51 8.50 -1.89
N LYS A 72 3.05 9.57 -1.23
CA LYS A 72 3.46 9.96 0.13
C LYS A 72 2.36 9.80 1.16
N GLU A 73 1.10 10.01 0.77
CA GLU A 73 -0.02 9.93 1.69
C GLU A 73 -1.24 9.26 1.05
N ILE A 74 -1.88 8.38 1.82
CA ILE A 74 -3.22 7.85 1.55
C ILE A 74 -4.10 8.33 2.70
N THR A 75 -5.11 9.15 2.44
CA THR A 75 -5.92 9.74 3.53
C THR A 75 -6.90 8.74 4.15
N GLY A 76 -7.24 7.66 3.43
CA GLY A 76 -8.09 6.58 3.88
C GLY A 76 -7.33 5.27 4.11
N ASP A 77 -7.96 4.15 3.79
CA ASP A 77 -7.42 2.81 4.00
C ASP A 77 -6.44 2.41 2.88
N LEU A 78 -5.40 1.66 3.25
CA LEU A 78 -4.62 0.85 2.32
C LEU A 78 -4.98 -0.62 2.57
N THR A 79 -5.57 -1.28 1.57
CA THR A 79 -5.86 -2.71 1.61
C THR A 79 -5.04 -3.42 0.56
N THR A 80 -4.49 -4.58 0.88
CA THR A 80 -3.63 -5.33 -0.05
C THR A 80 -4.04 -6.80 -0.13
N HIS A 81 -4.10 -7.33 -1.34
CA HIS A 81 -4.51 -8.70 -1.68
C HIS A 81 -3.53 -9.34 -2.69
N ASP A 82 -3.02 -10.54 -2.38
CA ASP A 82 -2.33 -11.46 -3.30
C ASP A 82 -1.15 -10.91 -4.14
N TRP A 83 -0.40 -9.94 -3.60
CA TRP A 83 0.89 -9.50 -4.17
C TRP A 83 2.05 -10.13 -3.42
N MET A 84 2.93 -10.88 -4.11
CA MET A 84 4.07 -11.52 -3.45
C MET A 84 5.00 -10.52 -2.75
N THR A 85 5.19 -9.35 -3.36
CA THR A 85 5.96 -8.27 -2.73
C THR A 85 5.30 -6.91 -2.96
N ILE A 86 5.17 -6.14 -1.89
CA ILE A 86 4.57 -4.81 -1.90
C ILE A 86 5.62 -3.79 -1.45
N ARG A 87 5.84 -2.77 -2.27
CA ARG A 87 6.75 -1.66 -1.97
C ARG A 87 6.05 -0.33 -2.20
N ILE A 88 6.05 0.55 -1.21
CA ILE A 88 5.60 1.93 -1.37
C ILE A 88 6.66 2.84 -0.74
N PRO A 89 7.82 3.02 -1.41
CA PRO A 89 9.05 3.52 -0.79
C PRO A 89 8.97 4.99 -0.34
N SER A 90 7.99 5.74 -0.85
CA SER A 90 7.77 7.14 -0.50
C SER A 90 6.62 7.35 0.48
N LEU A 91 5.88 6.31 0.86
CA LEU A 91 4.68 6.45 1.70
C LEU A 91 5.10 6.83 3.12
N GLU A 92 4.60 7.97 3.59
CA GLU A 92 4.88 8.53 4.91
C GLU A 92 3.69 8.38 5.85
N ARG A 93 2.46 8.34 5.32
CA ARG A 93 1.22 8.35 6.10
C ARG A 93 0.09 7.55 5.48
N ILE A 94 -0.60 6.76 6.32
CA ILE A 94 -1.90 6.17 6.03
C ILE A 94 -2.91 6.74 7.04
N GLY A 95 -3.95 7.41 6.56
CA GLY A 95 -4.95 8.07 7.42
C GLY A 95 -5.95 7.10 8.04
N GLY A 96 -6.25 6.00 7.36
CA GLY A 96 -7.17 4.96 7.82
C GLY A 96 -6.47 3.72 8.36
N VAL A 97 -7.04 2.55 8.06
CA VAL A 97 -6.50 1.24 8.43
C VAL A 97 -5.56 0.74 7.34
N PHE A 98 -4.43 0.18 7.73
CA PHE A 98 -3.58 -0.62 6.84
C PHE A 98 -3.92 -2.11 7.02
N LYS A 99 -4.50 -2.72 5.99
CA LYS A 99 -4.99 -4.10 6.02
C LYS A 99 -4.23 -4.94 5.00
N ASN A 100 -3.66 -6.05 5.46
CA ASN A 100 -3.24 -7.13 4.58
C ASN A 100 -4.20 -8.30 4.80
N GLN A 101 -4.88 -8.69 3.73
CA GLN A 101 -5.75 -9.84 3.69
C GLN A 101 -5.21 -10.69 2.53
N ASN A 102 -4.70 -11.89 2.79
CA ASN A 102 -4.53 -12.99 1.83
C ASN A 102 -3.15 -13.69 1.82
N PRO A 103 -3.17 -15.01 1.52
CA PRO A 103 -2.09 -15.97 1.75
C PRO A 103 -0.86 -15.95 0.85
N TYR A 104 -0.72 -15.01 -0.09
CA TYR A 104 0.48 -14.96 -0.96
C TYR A 104 1.35 -13.73 -0.77
N THR A 105 0.98 -12.79 0.10
CA THR A 105 1.87 -11.67 0.39
C THR A 105 3.06 -12.17 1.19
N VAL A 106 4.28 -12.16 0.63
CA VAL A 106 5.48 -12.62 1.34
C VAL A 106 6.18 -11.44 2.02
N THR A 107 6.30 -10.33 1.32
CA THR A 107 7.09 -9.18 1.77
C THR A 107 6.32 -7.88 1.62
N VAL A 108 6.29 -7.07 2.69
CA VAL A 108 5.76 -5.70 2.70
C VAL A 108 6.85 -4.75 3.19
N GLU A 109 7.24 -3.79 2.35
CA GLU A 109 8.30 -2.82 2.65
C GLU A 109 7.79 -1.38 2.47
N LEU A 110 7.64 -0.67 3.60
CA LEU A 110 7.22 0.74 3.66
C LEU A 110 8.25 1.55 4.46
N PRO A 111 9.46 1.75 3.92
CA PRO A 111 10.61 2.26 4.66
C PRO A 111 10.43 3.66 5.24
N LYS A 112 9.54 4.47 4.67
CA LYS A 112 9.26 5.84 5.11
C LYS A 112 7.94 6.00 5.88
N LEU A 113 7.15 4.94 6.04
CA LEU A 113 5.86 5.05 6.71
C LEU A 113 6.11 5.43 8.17
N THR A 114 5.55 6.55 8.61
CA THR A 114 5.73 7.06 9.99
C THR A 114 4.46 6.95 10.82
N TYR A 115 3.29 6.93 10.18
CA TYR A 115 2.00 7.02 10.87
C TYR A 115 0.90 6.20 10.19
N VAL A 116 0.12 5.48 11.00
CA VAL A 116 -1.14 4.84 10.59
C VAL A 116 -2.28 5.32 11.49
N GLY A 117 -3.35 5.84 10.90
CA GLY A 117 -4.35 6.63 11.63
C GLY A 117 -5.44 5.88 12.38
N ALA A 118 -5.74 4.63 12.01
CA ALA A 118 -6.78 3.84 12.66
C ALA A 118 -6.34 2.43 13.12
N GLY A 119 -5.33 1.83 12.48
CA GLY A 119 -4.79 0.54 12.90
C GLY A 119 -4.09 -0.22 11.78
N ILE A 120 -3.40 -1.28 12.17
CA ILE A 120 -2.78 -2.25 11.28
C ILE A 120 -3.42 -3.62 11.56
N LEU A 121 -3.97 -4.26 10.54
CA LEU A 121 -4.65 -5.55 10.66
C LEU A 121 -4.17 -6.53 9.59
N PHE A 122 -3.35 -7.47 10.02
CA PHE A 122 -2.68 -8.46 9.18
C PHE A 122 -3.13 -9.84 9.62
N THR A 123 -4.07 -10.43 8.87
CA THR A 123 -4.72 -11.68 9.24
C THR A 123 -4.67 -12.66 8.09
N GLU A 124 -4.25 -13.88 8.39
CA GLU A 124 -4.30 -14.99 7.44
C GLU A 124 -5.40 -16.00 7.81
N THR A 125 -6.01 -16.62 6.81
CA THR A 125 -7.10 -17.59 6.98
C THR A 125 -6.79 -18.96 6.37
N ASP A 126 -5.83 -19.08 5.46
CA ASP A 126 -5.36 -20.33 4.86
C ASP A 126 -3.99 -20.74 5.42
N ALA A 127 -4.02 -21.61 6.43
CA ALA A 127 -2.83 -22.15 7.09
C ALA A 127 -1.86 -22.92 6.18
N MET A 128 -2.27 -23.31 4.95
CA MET A 128 -1.48 -24.16 4.06
C MET A 128 -0.71 -23.39 2.99
N ARG A 129 -0.82 -22.05 2.96
CA ARG A 129 -0.14 -21.22 1.96
C ARG A 129 0.94 -20.35 2.59
N PRO A 130 2.05 -20.11 1.88
CA PRO A 130 3.13 -19.25 2.35
C PRO A 130 2.68 -17.77 2.30
N GLY A 131 2.03 -17.33 3.37
CA GLY A 131 1.61 -15.94 3.60
C GLY A 131 2.77 -15.02 4.01
N LEU A 132 2.43 -13.99 4.79
CA LEU A 132 3.38 -12.96 5.22
C LEU A 132 4.61 -13.56 5.89
N GLN A 133 5.80 -13.13 5.47
CA GLN A 133 7.09 -13.52 6.05
C GLN A 133 7.85 -12.31 6.59
N TYR A 134 7.88 -11.21 5.82
CA TYR A 134 8.67 -10.03 6.15
C TYR A 134 7.79 -8.78 6.15
N LEU A 135 7.71 -8.11 7.30
CA LEU A 135 7.07 -6.80 7.44
C LEU A 135 8.08 -5.77 7.93
N ARG A 136 8.43 -4.83 7.05
CA ARG A 136 9.47 -3.82 7.31
C ARG A 136 8.90 -2.42 7.19
N MET A 137 8.79 -1.76 8.34
CA MET A 137 8.37 -0.36 8.46
C MET A 137 9.32 0.35 9.45
N PRO A 138 10.62 0.44 9.15
CA PRO A 138 11.65 0.89 10.09
C PRO A 138 11.47 2.32 10.60
N SER A 139 10.71 3.15 9.87
CA SER A 139 10.41 4.54 10.25
C SER A 139 9.06 4.71 10.94
N LEU A 140 8.28 3.64 11.16
CA LEU A 140 6.96 3.73 11.77
C LEU A 140 7.12 4.22 13.20
N VAL A 141 6.46 5.32 13.55
CA VAL A 141 6.54 5.96 14.87
C VAL A 141 5.25 5.74 15.67
N GLU A 142 4.09 5.81 15.01
CA GLU A 142 2.80 5.74 15.69
C GLU A 142 1.75 4.96 14.90
N VAL A 143 1.02 4.10 15.62
CA VAL A 143 -0.25 3.51 15.17
C VAL A 143 -1.35 4.04 16.08
N ASN A 144 -2.20 4.91 15.54
CA ASN A 144 -3.32 5.52 16.27
C ASN A 144 -4.54 4.59 16.36
N GLY A 145 -4.29 3.35 16.77
CA GLY A 145 -5.25 2.27 16.95
C GLY A 145 -4.54 0.97 17.26
N SER A 146 -5.15 -0.17 16.96
CA SER A 146 -4.54 -1.47 17.23
C SER A 146 -3.55 -1.87 16.15
N PHE A 147 -2.47 -2.55 16.55
CA PHE A 147 -1.63 -3.35 15.67
C PHE A 147 -1.96 -4.81 15.95
N ILE A 148 -2.55 -5.50 14.99
CA ILE A 148 -2.94 -6.91 15.11
C ILE A 148 -2.34 -7.69 13.94
N ALA A 149 -1.40 -8.58 14.25
CA ALA A 149 -1.01 -9.66 13.35
C ALA A 149 -1.46 -10.99 13.97
N THR A 150 -2.24 -11.78 13.24
CA THR A 150 -2.62 -13.12 13.71
C THR A 150 -2.82 -14.14 12.60
N GLY A 151 -2.36 -15.36 12.86
CA GLY A 151 -2.52 -16.52 11.98
C GLY A 151 -1.57 -16.55 10.78
N ASN A 152 -0.62 -15.61 10.68
CA ASN A 152 0.38 -15.55 9.62
C ASN A 152 1.51 -16.57 9.90
N HIS A 153 1.23 -17.87 9.74
CA HIS A 153 2.09 -18.97 10.19
C HIS A 153 3.55 -18.94 9.70
N TYR A 154 3.84 -18.20 8.62
CA TYR A 154 5.19 -18.03 8.04
C TYR A 154 5.85 -16.70 8.40
N PHE A 155 5.20 -15.86 9.20
CA PHE A 155 5.66 -14.51 9.54
C PHE A 155 6.91 -14.57 10.39
N SER A 156 8.07 -14.36 9.77
CA SER A 156 9.38 -14.61 10.36
C SER A 156 10.04 -13.37 10.92
N GLU A 157 9.76 -12.20 10.33
CA GLU A 157 10.45 -10.96 10.61
C GLU A 157 9.50 -9.75 10.67
N LEU A 158 9.43 -9.11 11.84
CA LEU A 158 8.77 -7.81 12.03
C LEU A 158 9.79 -6.74 12.44
N GLN A 159 10.06 -5.80 11.54
CA GLN A 159 11.00 -4.69 11.76
C GLN A 159 10.25 -3.35 11.87
N ILE A 160 10.02 -2.91 13.12
CA ILE A 160 9.44 -1.62 13.51
C ILE A 160 10.28 -0.94 14.62
N PRO A 161 11.63 -0.86 14.49
CA PRO A 161 12.52 -0.35 15.54
C PRO A 161 12.22 1.08 16.01
N SER A 162 11.61 1.91 15.16
CA SER A 162 11.27 3.30 15.49
C SER A 162 9.90 3.47 16.16
N LEU A 163 9.11 2.40 16.31
CA LEU A 163 7.75 2.51 16.81
C LEU A 163 7.76 2.93 18.27
N GLU A 164 7.15 4.07 18.57
CA GLU A 164 7.08 4.63 19.92
C GLU A 164 5.74 4.33 20.58
N ARG A 165 4.64 4.40 19.82
CA ARG A 165 3.28 4.36 20.38
C ARG A 165 2.30 3.54 19.56
N ILE A 166 1.50 2.75 20.26
CA ILE A 166 0.29 2.10 19.74
C ILE A 166 -0.86 2.55 20.63
N ASN A 167 -1.88 3.23 20.08
CA ASN A 167 -2.98 3.77 20.89
C ASN A 167 -4.13 2.76 21.14
N GLY A 168 -3.98 1.51 20.69
CA GLY A 168 -4.89 0.39 20.94
C GLY A 168 -4.17 -0.88 21.41
N LEU A 169 -4.71 -2.04 21.04
CA LEU A 169 -4.12 -3.35 21.33
C LEU A 169 -2.87 -3.58 20.46
N PHE A 170 -1.78 -4.04 21.06
CA PHE A 170 -0.67 -4.63 20.31
C PHE A 170 -0.73 -6.15 20.42
N LYS A 171 -1.17 -6.82 19.36
CA LYS A 171 -1.36 -8.26 19.30
C LYS A 171 -0.53 -8.88 18.18
N ILE A 172 0.32 -9.83 18.56
CA ILE A 172 1.03 -10.74 17.64
C ILE A 172 0.76 -12.14 18.17
N ALA A 173 -0.13 -12.88 17.50
CA ALA A 173 -0.62 -14.17 17.99
C ALA A 173 -0.72 -15.22 16.89
N ASP A 174 -0.45 -16.47 17.22
CA ASP A 174 -0.51 -17.59 16.26
C ASP A 174 0.48 -17.45 15.09
N GLU A 175 1.64 -16.83 15.37
CA GLU A 175 2.75 -16.65 14.42
C GLU A 175 3.86 -17.70 14.69
N PHE A 176 3.69 -18.90 14.13
CA PHE A 176 4.64 -20.01 14.35
C PHE A 176 6.05 -19.77 13.76
N GLY A 177 6.15 -18.88 12.78
CA GLY A 177 7.39 -18.58 12.08
C GLY A 177 8.21 -17.45 12.71
N LEU A 178 7.68 -16.70 13.67
CA LEU A 178 8.29 -15.43 14.10
C LEU A 178 9.49 -15.68 15.01
N PHE A 179 10.69 -15.31 14.54
CA PHE A 179 11.93 -15.41 15.31
C PHE A 179 12.71 -14.09 15.36
N ASP A 180 12.33 -13.09 14.55
CA ASP A 180 12.93 -11.77 14.56
C ASP A 180 11.83 -10.69 14.71
N LEU A 181 11.85 -10.02 15.85
CA LEU A 181 10.93 -8.94 16.20
C LEU A 181 11.74 -7.78 16.77
N SER A 182 11.72 -6.64 16.08
CA SER A 182 12.28 -5.38 16.57
C SER A 182 11.19 -4.34 16.73
N ALA A 183 11.04 -3.85 17.96
CA ALA A 183 10.14 -2.77 18.37
C ALA A 183 10.81 -1.93 19.47
N ASP A 184 12.10 -1.62 19.26
CA ASP A 184 13.05 -1.22 20.30
C ASP A 184 12.68 0.07 21.03
N LYS A 185 11.92 0.95 20.37
CA LYS A 185 11.49 2.24 20.92
C LYS A 185 10.07 2.24 21.48
N LEU A 186 9.39 1.09 21.59
CA LEU A 186 7.99 1.07 22.00
C LEU A 186 7.85 1.53 23.46
N GLU A 187 7.31 2.73 23.66
CA GLU A 187 7.16 3.38 24.96
C GLU A 187 5.77 3.16 25.57
N SER A 188 4.72 3.14 24.75
CA SER A 188 3.34 3.02 25.24
C SER A 188 2.44 2.19 24.33
N VAL A 189 1.60 1.37 24.96
CA VAL A 189 0.49 0.67 24.33
C VAL A 189 -0.80 1.05 25.04
N GLY A 190 -1.83 1.34 24.24
CA GLY A 190 -3.12 1.81 24.72
C GLY A 190 -3.96 0.72 25.40
N PRO A 191 -5.22 1.04 25.70
CA PRO A 191 -6.16 0.08 26.24
C PRO A 191 -6.27 -1.16 25.34
N GLY A 192 -6.16 -2.35 25.94
CA GLY A 192 -5.97 -3.62 25.24
C GLY A 192 -4.64 -4.28 25.58
N GLY A 193 -3.62 -3.47 25.88
CA GLY A 193 -2.32 -3.96 26.33
C GLY A 193 -1.54 -4.67 25.23
N ILE A 194 -0.64 -5.54 25.66
CA ILE A 194 0.26 -6.31 24.79
C ILE A 194 -0.14 -7.79 24.89
N GLU A 195 -0.44 -8.40 23.74
CA GLU A 195 -0.69 -9.83 23.60
C GLU A 195 0.32 -10.40 22.60
N LEU A 196 1.39 -11.01 23.13
CA LEU A 196 2.38 -11.71 22.31
C LEU A 196 2.23 -13.21 22.61
N ALA A 197 1.76 -13.97 21.63
CA ALA A 197 1.55 -15.41 21.73
C ALA A 197 2.14 -16.14 20.50
N GLY A 198 3.26 -16.83 20.69
CA GLY A 198 3.94 -17.56 19.63
C GLY A 198 5.07 -18.42 20.20
N SER A 199 5.91 -18.96 19.33
CA SER A 199 7.02 -19.86 19.69
C SER A 199 8.36 -19.16 19.96
N PHE A 200 8.34 -17.84 20.22
CA PHE A 200 9.52 -16.99 20.47
C PHE A 200 9.96 -16.96 21.93
#